data_AF-A0A535QKQ7-F1
#
_entry.id   AF-A0A535QKQ7-F1
#
_cell.length_a   1.000
_cell.length_b   1.000
_cell.length_c   1.000
_cell.angle_alpha   90.00
_cell.angle_beta   90.00
_cell.angle_gamma   90.00
#
_symmetry.space_group_name_H-M   'P 1'
#
loop_
_entity.id
_entity.type
_entity.pdbx_description
1 polymer ?
#
loop_
_entity_poly.entity_id
_entity_poly.type
_entity_poly.pdbx_seq_one_letter_code
_entity_poly.pdbx_strand_id
1 'polypeptide(L)'
;MAAMHNIFLIGLPGSGKSTIGRILAQRLNKPFFDIDVLIERECGEHISTIFEHYGEQYFRSCESRLLAQVAQSEGNAVVATGGGVVTKAENRSLIRSRGVSVYLMVDPQTALDRLNRQHHEKQAQGEVPEIRPLLIGSDPLKSLRTLLQDRSIWYEDAHFTCSTLNKSVQRVAQEIIAMFISSGELVGEPPILDVQRIHVDKGYNAVVEWGGLGRLPLHLKKLNLPPRVFLITDSHIHKLYASMIMGTLSSAGFEPQLYTVPAGEVSKSQEQLSALYDWLIKQRAERGEAIIALGGGMVGDLVGYAAATYLRGVPLVQVPTSLLAQVDSAIGGKTGINHVMGKNLIGTFYHPRLVLVDPATLLTLPIRERTEGWAEVVKYGIILDTELFARLEEYADTLREFTNPPATLLCQIVMNCIALSRSGAGATE
;
A
#
# COMPACT_ATOMS: atom_id res chain seq x y z
N MET A 1 -9.82 20.33 0.91
CA MET A 1 -10.89 19.34 1.10
C MET A 1 -10.41 18.00 0.58
N ALA A 2 -10.20 17.02 1.47
CA ALA A 2 -9.90 15.64 1.08
C ALA A 2 -10.93 15.17 0.05
N ALA A 3 -10.50 14.37 -0.94
CA ALA A 3 -11.40 13.91 -1.99
C ALA A 3 -12.67 13.28 -1.38
N MET A 4 -13.83 13.85 -1.74
CA MET A 4 -15.17 13.48 -1.31
C MET A 4 -15.57 12.15 -1.96
N HIS A 5 -14.93 11.06 -1.55
CA HIS A 5 -15.15 9.73 -2.12
C HIS A 5 -15.56 8.73 -1.05
N ASN A 6 -16.53 7.88 -1.42
CA ASN A 6 -16.93 6.74 -0.63
C ASN A 6 -15.82 5.68 -0.65
N ILE A 7 -15.67 4.95 0.45
CA ILE A 7 -14.75 3.83 0.58
C ILE A 7 -15.58 2.56 0.69
N PHE A 8 -15.58 1.73 -0.34
CA PHE A 8 -16.32 0.47 -0.38
C PHE A 8 -15.40 -0.70 0.03
N LEU A 9 -15.72 -1.36 1.14
CA LEU A 9 -15.01 -2.56 1.58
C LEU A 9 -15.70 -3.79 1.03
N ILE A 10 -15.03 -4.49 0.11
CA ILE A 10 -15.51 -5.71 -0.52
C ILE A 10 -14.69 -6.94 -0.08
N GLY A 11 -15.24 -8.13 -0.27
CA GLY A 11 -14.54 -9.39 -0.02
C GLY A 11 -15.44 -10.45 0.63
N LEU A 12 -14.86 -11.64 0.80
CA LEU A 12 -15.55 -12.83 1.32
C LEU A 12 -16.18 -12.58 2.71
N PRO A 13 -17.32 -13.22 3.07
CA PRO A 13 -17.77 -13.27 4.46
C PRO A 13 -16.63 -13.69 5.41
N GLY A 14 -16.52 -13.09 6.60
CA GLY A 14 -15.41 -13.34 7.52
C GLY A 14 -14.11 -12.56 7.23
N SER A 15 -14.07 -11.74 6.16
CA SER A 15 -12.92 -10.88 5.86
C SER A 15 -12.74 -9.70 6.82
N GLY A 16 -13.75 -9.36 7.63
CA GLY A 16 -13.68 -8.29 8.63
C GLY A 16 -14.14 -6.91 8.15
N LYS A 17 -14.89 -6.82 7.04
CA LYS A 17 -15.44 -5.57 6.47
C LYS A 17 -16.07 -4.65 7.51
N SER A 18 -17.00 -5.16 8.31
CA SER A 18 -17.72 -4.35 9.30
C SER A 18 -16.78 -3.82 10.40
N THR A 19 -15.89 -4.67 10.92
CA THR A 19 -14.95 -4.31 11.99
C THR A 19 -13.90 -3.32 11.51
N ILE A 20 -13.26 -3.59 10.37
CA ILE A 20 -12.25 -2.70 9.77
C ILE A 20 -12.90 -1.40 9.31
N GLY A 21 -14.10 -1.46 8.75
CA GLY A 21 -14.86 -0.30 8.30
C GLY A 21 -15.17 0.69 9.41
N ARG A 22 -15.56 0.23 10.60
CA ARG A 22 -15.74 1.11 11.77
C ARG A 22 -14.45 1.81 12.18
N ILE A 23 -13.33 1.09 12.20
CA ILE A 23 -12.01 1.66 12.55
C ILE A 23 -11.60 2.72 11.52
N LEU A 24 -11.77 2.43 10.22
CA LEU A 24 -11.48 3.37 9.14
C LEU A 24 -12.37 4.61 9.23
N ALA A 25 -13.67 4.43 9.44
CA ALA A 25 -14.63 5.53 9.59
C ALA A 25 -14.24 6.45 10.75
N GLN A 26 -13.89 5.88 11.91
CA GLN A 26 -13.43 6.64 13.06
C GLN A 26 -12.12 7.39 12.78
N ARG A 27 -11.12 6.72 12.19
CA ARG A 27 -9.80 7.33 11.90
C ARG A 27 -9.86 8.42 10.83
N LEU A 28 -10.77 8.28 9.87
CA LEU A 28 -10.96 9.22 8.77
C LEU A 28 -12.03 10.27 9.03
N ASN A 29 -12.68 10.22 10.20
CA ASN A 29 -13.83 11.05 10.56
C ASN A 29 -14.93 11.03 9.47
N LYS A 30 -15.30 9.82 9.04
CA LYS A 30 -16.34 9.56 8.02
C LYS A 30 -17.52 8.79 8.62
N PRO A 31 -18.74 8.97 8.12
CA PRO A 31 -19.86 8.07 8.45
C PRO A 31 -19.54 6.62 8.07
N PHE A 32 -20.06 5.67 8.85
CA PHE A 32 -19.96 4.25 8.57
C PHE A 32 -21.33 3.67 8.24
N PHE A 33 -21.43 2.94 7.12
CA PHE A 33 -22.61 2.18 6.73
C PHE A 33 -22.24 0.72 6.51
N ASP A 34 -23.06 -0.18 7.04
CA ASP A 34 -22.98 -1.61 6.76
C ASP A 34 -24.24 -2.02 6.02
N ILE A 35 -24.10 -2.42 4.75
CA ILE A 35 -25.25 -2.72 3.89
C ILE A 35 -26.07 -3.88 4.45
N ASP A 36 -25.42 -4.89 5.05
CA ASP A 36 -26.12 -6.02 5.66
C ASP A 36 -27.03 -5.52 6.82
N VAL A 37 -26.52 -4.61 7.67
CA VAL A 37 -27.28 -4.01 8.78
C VAL A 37 -28.40 -3.09 8.29
N LEU A 38 -28.17 -2.34 7.21
CA LEU A 38 -29.20 -1.47 6.63
C LEU A 38 -30.35 -2.28 6.03
N ILE A 39 -30.07 -3.45 5.42
CA ILE A 39 -31.11 -4.36 4.93
C ILE A 39 -31.98 -4.87 6.09
N GLU A 40 -31.36 -5.37 7.16
CA GLU A 40 -32.11 -5.88 8.33
C GLU A 40 -32.99 -4.78 8.95
N ARG A 41 -32.45 -3.56 9.05
CA ARG A 41 -33.19 -2.42 9.61
C ARG A 41 -34.38 -2.00 8.74
N GLU A 42 -34.25 -2.06 7.42
CA GLU A 42 -35.31 -1.70 6.48
C GLU A 42 -36.40 -2.78 6.41
N CYS A 43 -36.03 -4.05 6.41
CA CYS A 43 -36.98 -5.16 6.36
C CYS A 43 -37.60 -5.48 7.73
N GLY A 44 -36.98 -5.06 8.84
CA GLY A 44 -37.42 -5.39 10.20
C GLY A 44 -37.20 -6.87 10.57
N GLU A 45 -36.47 -7.62 9.75
CA GLU A 45 -36.20 -9.05 9.89
C GLU A 45 -34.70 -9.34 9.69
N HIS A 46 -34.21 -10.44 10.25
CA HIS A 46 -32.82 -10.87 10.06
C HIS A 46 -32.58 -11.40 8.64
N ILE A 47 -31.32 -11.32 8.17
CA ILE A 47 -30.95 -11.79 6.82
C ILE A 47 -31.37 -13.24 6.57
N SER A 48 -31.24 -14.13 7.56
CA SER A 48 -31.68 -15.52 7.44
C SER A 48 -33.16 -15.64 7.14
N THR A 49 -33.99 -14.88 7.87
CA THR A 49 -35.44 -14.85 7.67
C THR A 49 -35.81 -14.26 6.31
N ILE A 50 -35.10 -13.22 5.87
CA ILE A 50 -35.31 -12.63 4.53
C ILE A 50 -35.03 -13.66 3.43
N PHE A 51 -33.97 -14.46 3.55
CA PHE A 51 -33.65 -15.52 2.60
C PHE A 51 -34.70 -16.64 2.61
N GLU A 52 -35.22 -17.02 3.78
CA GLU A 52 -36.24 -18.06 3.91
C GLU A 52 -37.60 -17.61 3.34
N HIS A 53 -38.04 -16.39 3.62
CA HIS A 53 -39.35 -15.89 3.19
C HIS A 53 -39.38 -15.38 1.75
N TYR A 54 -38.33 -14.68 1.30
CA TYR A 54 -38.33 -13.94 0.03
C TYR A 54 -37.27 -14.42 -0.97
N GLY A 55 -36.34 -15.29 -0.55
CA GLY A 55 -35.30 -15.85 -1.39
C GLY A 55 -34.12 -14.91 -1.67
N GLU A 56 -33.04 -15.47 -2.24
CA GLU A 56 -31.81 -14.72 -2.49
C GLU A 56 -32.00 -13.57 -3.48
N GLN A 57 -32.83 -13.73 -4.52
CA GLN A 57 -33.01 -12.70 -5.54
C GLN A 57 -33.61 -11.41 -4.96
N TYR A 58 -34.52 -11.53 -3.99
CA TYR A 58 -35.07 -10.39 -3.27
C TYR A 58 -33.98 -9.69 -2.44
N PHE A 59 -33.23 -10.46 -1.62
CA PHE A 59 -32.11 -9.93 -0.85
C PHE A 59 -31.11 -9.17 -1.73
N ARG A 60 -30.72 -9.74 -2.88
CA ARG A 60 -29.80 -9.09 -3.83
C ARG A 60 -30.37 -7.82 -4.44
N SER A 61 -31.68 -7.71 -4.54
CA SER A 61 -32.35 -6.50 -5.04
C SER A 61 -32.34 -5.40 -3.97
N CYS A 62 -32.60 -5.74 -2.71
CA CYS A 62 -32.42 -4.84 -1.57
C CYS A 62 -30.96 -4.37 -1.42
N GLU A 63 -30.00 -5.29 -1.51
CA GLU A 63 -28.56 -4.99 -1.46
C GLU A 63 -28.16 -3.94 -2.51
N SER A 64 -28.64 -4.10 -3.75
CA SER A 64 -28.32 -3.16 -4.85
C SER A 64 -28.97 -1.79 -4.64
N ARG A 65 -30.22 -1.77 -4.17
CA ARG A 65 -30.97 -0.52 -3.92
C ARG A 65 -30.34 0.28 -2.78
N LEU A 66 -30.03 -0.36 -1.65
CA LEU A 66 -29.41 0.30 -0.50
C LEU A 66 -27.98 0.74 -0.80
N LEU A 67 -27.22 -0.05 -1.56
CA LEU A 67 -25.92 0.39 -2.06
C LEU A 67 -26.06 1.67 -2.90
N ALA A 68 -27.02 1.72 -3.81
CA ALA A 68 -27.29 2.93 -4.62
C ALA A 68 -27.67 4.13 -3.74
N GLN A 69 -28.50 3.93 -2.73
CA GLN A 69 -28.90 4.99 -1.80
C GLN A 69 -27.71 5.54 -1.01
N VAL A 70 -26.89 4.66 -0.42
CA VAL A 70 -25.70 5.07 0.35
C VAL A 70 -24.64 5.70 -0.55
N ALA A 71 -24.43 5.17 -1.75
CA ALA A 71 -23.47 5.73 -2.71
C ALA A 71 -23.89 7.13 -3.21
N GLN A 72 -25.18 7.45 -3.17
CA GLN A 72 -25.74 8.76 -3.54
C GLN A 72 -25.80 9.75 -2.37
N SER A 73 -25.85 9.28 -1.11
CA SER A 73 -25.88 10.16 0.06
C SER A 73 -24.51 10.75 0.37
N GLU A 74 -24.41 12.08 0.32
CA GLU A 74 -23.33 12.96 0.83
C GLU A 74 -21.88 12.72 0.38
N GLY A 75 -21.57 11.61 -0.33
CA GLY A 75 -20.29 11.37 -0.97
C GLY A 75 -19.10 11.48 -0.03
N ASN A 76 -19.08 10.75 1.10
CA ASN A 76 -17.94 10.78 2.02
C ASN A 76 -17.97 9.65 3.07
N ALA A 77 -18.47 8.46 2.76
CA ALA A 77 -18.69 7.41 3.76
C ALA A 77 -17.77 6.19 3.61
N VAL A 78 -17.59 5.43 4.69
CA VAL A 78 -17.03 4.07 4.64
C VAL A 78 -18.19 3.08 4.63
N VAL A 79 -18.23 2.24 3.59
CA VAL A 79 -19.34 1.33 3.31
C VAL A 79 -18.82 -0.11 3.35
N ALA A 80 -19.23 -0.88 4.35
CA ALA A 80 -19.06 -2.33 4.36
C ALA A 80 -20.16 -2.97 3.52
N THR A 81 -19.78 -3.72 2.48
CA THR A 81 -20.75 -4.35 1.57
C THR A 81 -20.97 -5.81 1.91
N GLY A 82 -22.10 -6.38 1.47
CA GLY A 82 -22.30 -7.82 1.46
C GLY A 82 -21.30 -8.52 0.52
N GLY A 83 -20.97 -9.78 0.82
CA GLY A 83 -20.00 -10.54 0.01
C GLY A 83 -20.47 -10.84 -1.42
N GLY A 84 -21.76 -10.67 -1.73
CA GLY A 84 -22.30 -10.89 -3.07
C GLY A 84 -22.48 -9.61 -3.89
N VAL A 85 -22.18 -8.44 -3.32
CA VAL A 85 -22.41 -7.14 -3.96
C VAL A 85 -21.78 -7.06 -5.36
N VAL A 86 -20.62 -7.69 -5.53
CA VAL A 86 -19.81 -7.66 -6.76
C VAL A 86 -20.37 -8.54 -7.88
N THR A 87 -21.36 -9.39 -7.62
CA THR A 87 -21.91 -10.31 -8.62
C THR A 87 -22.68 -9.58 -9.72
N LYS A 88 -23.36 -8.48 -9.37
CA LYS A 88 -24.12 -7.64 -10.32
C LYS A 88 -23.25 -6.58 -10.97
N ALA A 89 -23.36 -6.44 -12.29
CA ALA A 89 -22.58 -5.48 -13.07
C ALA A 89 -22.91 -4.02 -12.72
N GLU A 90 -24.18 -3.74 -12.38
CA GLU A 90 -24.60 -2.38 -11.99
C GLU A 90 -23.91 -1.95 -10.70
N ASN A 91 -23.81 -2.84 -9.72
CA ASN A 91 -23.15 -2.57 -8.44
C ASN A 91 -21.66 -2.30 -8.62
N ARG A 92 -20.96 -3.08 -9.47
CA ARG A 92 -19.55 -2.84 -9.78
C ARG A 92 -19.34 -1.47 -10.41
N SER A 93 -20.20 -1.11 -11.38
CA SER A 93 -20.15 0.19 -12.07
C SER A 93 -20.43 1.35 -11.12
N LEU A 94 -21.38 1.18 -10.20
CA LEU A 94 -21.70 2.15 -9.17
C LEU A 94 -20.53 2.36 -8.20
N ILE A 95 -19.96 1.27 -7.68
CA ILE A 95 -18.79 1.32 -6.78
C ILE A 95 -17.65 2.09 -7.46
N ARG A 96 -17.35 1.76 -8.73
CA ARG A 96 -16.26 2.39 -9.50
C ARG A 96 -16.50 3.86 -9.81
N SER A 97 -17.74 4.29 -9.99
CA SER A 97 -18.08 5.68 -10.32
C SER A 97 -18.32 6.57 -9.11
N ARG A 98 -18.54 5.99 -7.92
CA ARG A 98 -18.92 6.73 -6.70
C ARG A 98 -17.90 6.66 -5.56
N GLY A 99 -16.75 6.02 -5.78
CA GLY A 99 -15.68 6.00 -4.79
C GLY A 99 -14.58 4.99 -5.09
N VAL A 100 -13.82 4.67 -4.05
CA VAL A 100 -12.71 3.72 -4.10
C VAL A 100 -13.13 2.40 -3.46
N SER A 101 -12.67 1.29 -4.03
CA SER A 101 -12.95 -0.06 -3.52
C SER A 101 -11.70 -0.69 -2.93
N VAL A 102 -11.85 -1.30 -1.75
CA VAL A 102 -10.80 -2.06 -1.07
C VAL A 102 -11.25 -3.50 -0.93
N TYR A 103 -10.54 -4.40 -1.59
CA TYR A 103 -10.69 -5.83 -1.39
C TYR A 103 -9.95 -6.27 -0.12
N LEU A 104 -10.71 -6.69 0.89
CA LEU A 104 -10.18 -7.35 2.08
C LEU A 104 -9.96 -8.84 1.79
N MET A 105 -8.74 -9.16 1.37
CA MET A 105 -8.34 -10.52 1.01
C MET A 105 -8.14 -11.37 2.27
N VAL A 106 -8.74 -12.56 2.26
CA VAL A 106 -8.64 -13.56 3.32
C VAL A 106 -8.77 -14.94 2.68
N ASP A 107 -8.04 -15.92 3.19
CA ASP A 107 -8.25 -17.30 2.74
C ASP A 107 -9.54 -17.89 3.36
N PRO A 108 -10.20 -18.85 2.69
CA PRO A 108 -11.45 -19.43 3.17
C PRO A 108 -11.38 -20.06 4.57
N GLN A 109 -10.24 -20.63 4.96
CA GLN A 109 -10.08 -21.26 6.28
C GLN A 109 -10.08 -20.21 7.38
N THR A 110 -9.22 -19.20 7.26
CA THR A 110 -9.18 -18.07 8.21
C THR A 110 -10.52 -17.34 8.30
N ALA A 111 -11.21 -17.19 7.17
CA ALA A 111 -12.54 -16.59 7.12
C ALA A 111 -13.56 -17.42 7.95
N LEU A 112 -13.57 -18.74 7.78
CA LEU A 112 -14.43 -19.65 8.54
C LEU A 112 -14.12 -19.59 10.04
N ASP A 113 -12.83 -19.65 10.41
CA ASP A 113 -12.40 -19.63 11.81
C ASP A 113 -12.85 -18.33 12.51
N ARG A 114 -12.81 -17.20 11.81
CA ARG A 114 -13.31 -15.91 12.31
C ARG A 114 -14.82 -15.91 12.49
N LEU A 115 -15.56 -16.44 11.52
CA LEU A 115 -17.02 -16.54 11.61
C LEU A 115 -17.46 -17.43 12.78
N ASN A 116 -16.81 -18.59 12.95
CA ASN A 116 -17.08 -19.50 14.06
C ASN A 116 -16.78 -18.85 15.41
N ARG A 117 -15.65 -18.14 15.54
CA ARG A 117 -15.31 -17.41 16.76
C ARG A 117 -16.36 -16.35 17.10
N GLN A 118 -16.76 -15.54 16.12
CA GLN A 118 -17.77 -14.51 16.31
C GLN A 118 -19.13 -15.12 16.71
N HIS A 119 -19.49 -16.26 16.14
CA HIS A 119 -20.70 -17.00 16.49
C HIS A 119 -20.66 -17.47 17.95
N HIS A 120 -19.54 -18.08 18.39
CA HIS A 120 -19.36 -18.52 19.78
C HIS A 120 -19.36 -17.35 20.78
N GLU A 121 -18.72 -16.23 20.44
CA GLU A 121 -18.69 -15.02 21.28
C GLU A 121 -20.10 -14.44 21.50
N LYS A 122 -20.90 -14.33 20.43
CA LYS A 122 -22.29 -13.85 20.53
C LYS A 122 -23.19 -14.79 21.34
N GLN A 123 -23.05 -16.11 21.13
CA GLN A 123 -23.78 -17.09 21.94
C GLN A 123 -23.42 -17.00 23.42
N ALA A 124 -22.13 -16.82 23.74
CA ALA A 124 -21.68 -16.64 25.13
C ALA A 124 -22.22 -15.36 25.78
N GLN A 125 -22.52 -14.33 24.98
CA GLN A 125 -23.15 -13.08 25.41
C GLN A 125 -24.69 -13.16 25.48
N GLY A 126 -25.29 -14.31 25.17
CA GLY A 126 -26.74 -14.49 25.15
C GLY A 126 -27.44 -13.86 23.94
N GLU A 127 -26.68 -13.43 22.93
CA GLU A 127 -27.22 -12.90 21.68
C GLU A 127 -27.51 -14.04 20.69
N VAL A 128 -28.55 -13.87 19.87
CA VAL A 128 -28.80 -14.77 18.74
C VAL A 128 -27.72 -14.52 17.69
N PRO A 129 -26.86 -15.51 17.39
CA PRO A 129 -25.80 -15.33 16.42
C PRO A 129 -26.39 -15.19 15.01
N GLU A 130 -25.74 -14.38 14.18
CA GLU A 130 -26.14 -14.16 12.79
C GLU A 130 -25.99 -15.46 11.99
N ILE A 131 -27.10 -16.01 11.50
CA ILE A 131 -27.10 -17.18 10.62
C ILE A 131 -26.79 -16.70 9.20
N ARG A 132 -25.70 -17.20 8.61
CA ARG A 132 -25.28 -16.86 7.23
C ARG A 132 -25.83 -17.90 6.24
N PRO A 133 -26.90 -17.61 5.48
CA PRO A 133 -27.66 -18.62 4.72
C PRO A 133 -26.82 -19.39 3.70
N LEU A 134 -25.87 -18.71 3.05
CA LEU A 134 -24.98 -19.29 2.05
C LEU A 134 -23.89 -20.20 2.63
N LEU A 135 -23.81 -20.33 3.95
CA LEU A 135 -22.88 -21.20 4.66
C LEU A 135 -23.61 -22.30 5.44
N ILE A 136 -24.94 -22.40 5.30
CA ILE A 136 -25.75 -23.47 5.90
C ILE A 136 -25.54 -24.74 5.07
N GLY A 137 -24.84 -25.72 5.64
CA GLY A 137 -24.59 -27.01 4.98
C GLY A 137 -23.58 -27.87 5.72
N SER A 138 -23.36 -29.09 5.23
CA SER A 138 -22.41 -30.05 5.82
C SER A 138 -20.94 -29.65 5.69
N ASP A 139 -20.60 -28.74 4.76
CA ASP A 139 -19.24 -28.24 4.55
C ASP A 139 -19.21 -26.71 4.26
N PRO A 140 -19.19 -25.89 5.32
CA PRO A 140 -19.07 -24.43 5.20
C PRO A 140 -17.77 -23.97 4.54
N LEU A 141 -16.67 -24.72 4.69
CA LEU A 141 -15.38 -24.39 4.10
C LEU A 141 -15.41 -24.53 2.58
N LYS A 142 -15.98 -25.63 2.08
CA LYS A 142 -16.20 -25.83 0.65
C LYS A 142 -17.08 -24.72 0.07
N SER A 143 -18.12 -24.33 0.80
CA SER A 143 -19.01 -23.22 0.39
C SER A 143 -18.23 -21.90 0.25
N LEU A 144 -17.39 -21.55 1.23
CA LEU A 144 -16.52 -20.37 1.14
C LEU A 144 -15.51 -20.44 -0.01
N ARG A 145 -14.95 -21.62 -0.29
CA ARG A 145 -14.04 -21.84 -1.43
C ARG A 145 -14.76 -21.60 -2.76
N THR A 146 -15.97 -22.15 -2.94
CA THR A 146 -16.78 -21.93 -4.14
C THR A 146 -17.12 -20.45 -4.29
N LEU A 147 -17.58 -19.80 -3.21
CA LEU A 147 -17.88 -18.36 -3.23
C LEU A 147 -16.67 -17.50 -3.60
N LEU A 148 -15.48 -17.86 -3.11
CA LEU A 148 -14.25 -17.14 -3.48
C LEU A 148 -13.89 -17.39 -4.94
N GLN A 149 -13.98 -18.64 -5.42
CA GLN A 149 -13.70 -19.00 -6.81
C GLN A 149 -14.61 -18.26 -7.80
N ASP A 150 -15.90 -18.16 -7.49
CA ASP A 150 -16.89 -17.50 -8.36
C ASP A 150 -16.76 -15.97 -8.36
N ARG A 151 -16.17 -15.40 -7.31
CA ARG A 151 -16.14 -13.95 -7.08
C ARG A 151 -14.75 -13.32 -7.14
N SER A 152 -13.67 -14.12 -7.17
CA SER A 152 -12.29 -13.64 -7.08
C SER A 152 -11.96 -12.61 -8.16
N ILE A 153 -12.35 -12.87 -9.40
CA ILE A 153 -12.10 -11.96 -10.52
C ILE A 153 -12.71 -10.57 -10.29
N TRP A 154 -13.85 -10.49 -9.60
CA TRP A 154 -14.51 -9.22 -9.30
C TRP A 154 -13.96 -8.56 -8.04
N TYR A 155 -13.46 -9.34 -7.08
CA TYR A 155 -12.73 -8.79 -5.94
C TYR A 155 -11.38 -8.22 -6.35
N GLU A 156 -10.68 -8.89 -7.26
CA GLU A 156 -9.35 -8.49 -7.75
C GLU A 156 -9.39 -7.24 -8.64
N ASP A 157 -10.55 -6.89 -9.22
CA ASP A 157 -10.78 -5.60 -9.91
C ASP A 157 -10.95 -4.40 -8.94
N ALA A 158 -10.75 -4.61 -7.62
CA ALA A 158 -10.74 -3.51 -6.67
C ALA A 158 -9.57 -2.53 -6.90
N HIS A 159 -9.78 -1.25 -6.54
CA HIS A 159 -8.71 -0.24 -6.61
C HIS A 159 -7.53 -0.59 -5.70
N PHE A 160 -7.82 -1.17 -4.53
CA PHE A 160 -6.82 -1.59 -3.55
C PHE A 160 -7.12 -3.00 -3.05
N THR A 161 -6.06 -3.77 -2.81
CA THR A 161 -6.17 -5.09 -2.17
C THR A 161 -5.38 -5.09 -0.88
N CYS A 162 -6.04 -5.40 0.23
CA CYS A 162 -5.43 -5.49 1.55
C CYS A 162 -5.58 -6.92 2.10
N SER A 163 -4.47 -7.63 2.26
CA SER A 163 -4.50 -8.92 2.98
C SER A 163 -4.83 -8.70 4.46
N THR A 164 -5.76 -9.48 4.97
CA THR A 164 -6.11 -9.53 6.41
C THR A 164 -5.45 -10.70 7.14
N LEU A 165 -4.67 -11.53 6.44
CA LEU A 165 -4.04 -12.71 6.99
C LEU A 165 -2.96 -12.33 8.01
N ASN A 166 -2.99 -12.97 9.19
CA ASN A 166 -1.99 -12.79 10.26
C ASN A 166 -1.78 -11.33 10.70
N LYS A 167 -2.81 -10.49 10.58
CA LYS A 167 -2.77 -9.07 10.96
C LYS A 167 -3.90 -8.73 11.92
N SER A 168 -3.64 -7.81 12.84
CA SER A 168 -4.69 -7.18 13.65
C SER A 168 -5.56 -6.27 12.78
N VAL A 169 -6.80 -6.05 13.19
CA VAL A 169 -7.72 -5.15 12.47
C VAL A 169 -7.19 -3.70 12.42
N GLN A 170 -6.45 -3.28 13.44
CA GLN A 170 -5.78 -1.98 13.50
C GLN A 170 -4.66 -1.87 12.47
N ARG A 171 -3.91 -2.96 12.25
CA ARG A 171 -2.85 -3.02 11.24
C ARG A 171 -3.44 -2.95 9.84
N VAL A 172 -4.49 -3.71 9.57
CA VAL A 172 -5.19 -3.68 8.27
C VAL A 172 -5.72 -2.28 7.97
N ALA A 173 -6.38 -1.63 8.95
CA ALA A 173 -6.85 -0.26 8.78
C ALA A 173 -5.69 0.73 8.52
N GLN A 174 -4.54 0.56 9.18
CA GLN A 174 -3.36 1.39 8.94
C GLN A 174 -2.80 1.20 7.52
N GLU A 175 -2.75 -0.03 7.02
CA GLU A 175 -2.29 -0.31 5.65
C GLU A 175 -3.23 0.29 4.60
N ILE A 176 -4.55 0.24 4.83
CA ILE A 176 -5.53 0.87 3.93
C ILE A 176 -5.36 2.38 3.89
N ILE A 177 -5.20 3.03 5.06
CA ILE A 177 -4.93 4.46 5.14
C ILE A 177 -3.63 4.82 4.41
N ALA A 178 -2.58 4.01 4.59
CA ALA A 178 -1.31 4.20 3.88
C ALA A 178 -1.50 4.12 2.36
N MET A 179 -2.22 3.11 1.86
CA MET A 179 -2.52 2.96 0.44
C MET A 179 -3.31 4.16 -0.11
N PHE A 180 -4.28 4.68 0.63
CA PHE A 180 -5.05 5.86 0.22
C PHE A 180 -4.21 7.13 0.20
N ILE A 181 -3.34 7.33 1.19
CA ILE A 181 -2.42 8.47 1.19
C ILE A 181 -1.46 8.34 0.01
N SER A 182 -0.81 7.18 -0.13
CA SER A 182 0.15 6.89 -1.20
C SER A 182 -0.45 6.88 -2.58
N SER A 183 -1.76 6.71 -2.76
CA SER A 183 -2.42 6.87 -4.07
C SER A 183 -2.89 8.31 -4.35
N GLY A 184 -2.90 9.18 -3.34
CA GLY A 184 -3.48 10.51 -3.41
C GLY A 184 -4.99 10.57 -3.17
N GLU A 185 -5.64 9.44 -2.85
CA GLU A 185 -7.07 9.35 -2.50
C GLU A 185 -7.39 10.02 -1.16
N LEU A 186 -6.44 10.03 -0.23
CA LEU A 186 -6.51 10.84 0.99
C LEU A 186 -5.53 12.01 0.90
N VAL A 187 -6.06 13.19 0.62
CA VAL A 187 -5.32 14.45 0.74
C VAL A 187 -5.47 14.94 2.18
N GLY A 188 -4.38 14.90 2.97
CA GLY A 188 -4.36 15.58 4.27
C GLY A 188 -4.65 17.07 4.08
N GLU A 189 -5.39 17.69 5.00
CA GLU A 189 -5.48 19.15 5.05
C GLU A 189 -4.42 19.72 6.01
N PRO A 190 -3.69 20.79 5.61
CA PRO A 190 -3.61 21.30 4.24
C PRO A 190 -2.92 20.26 3.35
N PRO A 191 -3.10 20.30 2.01
CA PRO A 191 -2.26 19.50 1.14
C PRO A 191 -0.83 19.78 1.60
N ILE A 192 -0.10 18.75 2.00
CA ILE A 192 1.31 18.92 2.35
C ILE A 192 1.99 19.34 1.04
N LEU A 193 1.98 20.65 0.82
CA LEU A 193 2.61 21.41 -0.26
C LEU A 193 4.10 21.57 0.01
N ASP A 194 4.63 20.90 1.03
CA ASP A 194 6.06 20.71 1.22
C ASP A 194 6.55 19.62 0.26
N VAL A 195 6.41 19.87 -1.05
CA VAL A 195 7.25 19.22 -2.06
C VAL A 195 8.63 19.83 -1.89
N GLN A 196 9.35 19.33 -0.89
CA GLN A 196 10.68 19.82 -0.63
C GLN A 196 11.64 19.06 -1.54
N ARG A 197 12.22 19.81 -2.48
CA ARG A 197 13.21 19.31 -3.44
C ARG A 197 14.58 19.62 -2.88
N ILE A 198 15.35 18.57 -2.61
CA ILE A 198 16.75 18.69 -2.27
C ILE A 198 17.56 18.37 -3.52
N HIS A 199 18.35 19.33 -3.98
CA HIS A 199 19.42 19.03 -4.92
C HIS A 199 20.56 18.36 -4.15
N VAL A 200 20.85 17.10 -4.46
CA VAL A 200 21.97 16.38 -3.87
C VAL A 200 23.22 16.72 -4.68
N ASP A 201 24.34 17.05 -4.03
CA ASP A 201 25.56 17.68 -4.60
C ASP A 201 26.13 17.03 -5.88
N LYS A 202 25.70 15.82 -6.21
CA LYS A 202 26.09 15.06 -7.40
C LYS A 202 25.08 15.13 -8.56
N GLY A 203 24.13 16.08 -8.53
CA GLY A 203 23.36 16.49 -9.71
C GLY A 203 21.94 15.93 -9.86
N TYR A 204 21.36 15.32 -8.82
CA TYR A 204 19.99 14.78 -8.88
C TYR A 204 19.10 15.34 -7.78
N ASN A 205 17.78 15.23 -7.98
CA ASN A 205 16.78 15.70 -7.04
C ASN A 205 16.28 14.56 -6.16
N ALA A 206 16.27 14.77 -4.85
CA ALA A 206 15.44 14.03 -3.92
C ALA A 206 14.17 14.85 -3.64
N VAL A 207 13.02 14.18 -3.64
CA VAL A 207 11.72 14.79 -3.36
C VAL A 207 11.10 14.02 -2.19
N VAL A 208 10.85 14.70 -1.08
CA VAL A 208 10.11 14.13 0.05
C VAL A 208 8.68 14.63 -0.01
N GLU A 209 7.73 13.70 -0.04
CA GLU A 209 6.34 14.03 -0.26
C GLU A 209 5.41 12.97 0.34
N TRP A 210 4.59 13.37 1.31
CA TRP A 210 3.55 12.50 1.88
C TRP A 210 2.49 12.17 0.82
N GLY A 211 2.35 10.88 0.50
CA GLY A 211 1.53 10.43 -0.60
C GLY A 211 2.20 10.57 -1.98
N GLY A 212 3.53 10.69 -2.02
CA GLY A 212 4.30 10.90 -3.23
C GLY A 212 4.15 9.78 -4.28
N LEU A 213 3.88 8.54 -3.87
CA LEU A 213 3.75 7.40 -4.80
C LEU A 213 2.71 7.64 -5.91
N GLY A 214 1.54 8.17 -5.56
CA GLY A 214 0.45 8.45 -6.50
C GLY A 214 0.76 9.63 -7.41
N ARG A 215 1.74 10.45 -7.04
CA ARG A 215 2.26 11.57 -7.83
C ARG A 215 3.55 11.23 -8.57
N LEU A 216 4.04 9.99 -8.49
CA LEU A 216 5.16 9.51 -9.28
C LEU A 216 5.04 9.85 -10.77
N PRO A 217 3.89 9.66 -11.47
CA PRO A 217 3.80 10.01 -12.88
C PRO A 217 4.04 11.50 -13.17
N LEU A 218 3.66 12.40 -12.25
CA LEU A 218 3.91 13.84 -12.39
C LEU A 218 5.41 14.15 -12.33
N HIS A 219 6.14 13.47 -11.46
CA HIS A 219 7.59 13.62 -11.36
C HIS A 219 8.31 12.99 -12.55
N LEU A 220 7.88 11.82 -13.03
CA LEU A 220 8.44 11.18 -14.23
C LEU A 220 8.24 12.04 -15.49
N LYS A 221 7.08 12.67 -15.66
CA LYS A 221 6.83 13.59 -16.79
C LYS A 221 7.80 14.76 -16.81
N LYS A 222 8.17 15.31 -15.65
CA LYS A 222 9.15 16.41 -15.54
C LYS A 222 10.57 16.00 -15.92
N LEU A 223 10.88 14.70 -15.88
CA LEU A 223 12.18 14.17 -16.29
C LEU A 223 12.28 13.96 -17.82
N ASN A 224 11.20 14.18 -18.58
CA ASN A 224 11.11 13.91 -20.02
C ASN A 224 11.54 12.49 -20.39
N LEU A 225 11.14 11.51 -19.57
CA LEU A 225 11.41 10.09 -19.81
C LEU A 225 10.44 9.53 -20.88
N PRO A 226 10.87 8.51 -21.65
CA PRO A 226 9.96 7.77 -22.53
C PRO A 226 8.75 7.20 -21.79
N PRO A 227 7.60 6.98 -22.47
CA PRO A 227 6.42 6.39 -21.85
C PRO A 227 6.67 5.00 -21.26
N ARG A 228 7.50 4.18 -21.91
CA ARG A 228 7.82 2.83 -21.44
C ARG A 228 8.82 2.89 -20.29
N VAL A 229 8.43 2.32 -19.15
CA VAL A 229 9.22 2.30 -17.91
C VAL A 229 9.22 0.91 -17.29
N PHE A 230 10.30 0.53 -16.64
CA PHE A 230 10.47 -0.78 -16.02
C PHE A 230 10.44 -0.65 -14.51
N LEU A 231 9.35 -1.07 -13.88
CA LEU A 231 9.15 -1.06 -12.43
C LEU A 231 9.65 -2.38 -11.82
N ILE A 232 10.68 -2.31 -10.99
CA ILE A 232 11.23 -3.46 -10.27
C ILE A 232 10.92 -3.28 -8.77
N THR A 233 10.35 -4.32 -8.17
CA THR A 233 9.97 -4.35 -6.74
C THR A 233 10.26 -5.72 -6.12
N ASP A 234 10.25 -5.81 -4.79
CA ASP A 234 10.21 -7.10 -4.10
C ASP A 234 8.79 -7.64 -3.90
N SER A 235 8.67 -8.92 -3.51
CA SER A 235 7.41 -9.63 -3.34
C SER A 235 6.54 -9.17 -2.16
N HIS A 236 7.08 -8.44 -1.19
CA HIS A 236 6.28 -7.80 -0.13
C HIS A 236 5.68 -6.49 -0.63
N ILE A 237 6.50 -5.63 -1.24
CA ILE A 237 6.09 -4.33 -1.76
C ILE A 237 5.16 -4.48 -2.97
N HIS A 238 5.35 -5.52 -3.78
CA HIS A 238 4.44 -5.88 -4.87
C HIS A 238 2.99 -5.96 -4.38
N LYS A 239 2.77 -6.72 -3.30
CA LYS A 239 1.43 -6.99 -2.76
C LYS A 239 0.72 -5.74 -2.26
N LEU A 240 1.48 -4.71 -1.88
CA LEU A 240 0.96 -3.48 -1.29
C LEU A 240 0.72 -2.39 -2.34
N TYR A 241 1.66 -2.19 -3.26
CA TYR A 241 1.69 -0.97 -4.08
C TYR A 241 1.75 -1.21 -5.59
N ALA A 242 2.08 -2.42 -6.07
CA ALA A 242 2.28 -2.63 -7.51
C ALA A 242 1.03 -2.35 -8.34
N SER A 243 -0.13 -2.90 -7.95
CA SER A 243 -1.39 -2.68 -8.70
C SER A 243 -1.72 -1.20 -8.83
N MET A 244 -1.69 -0.47 -7.70
CA MET A 244 -1.95 0.97 -7.65
C MET A 244 -0.99 1.77 -8.54
N ILE A 245 0.32 1.49 -8.45
CA ILE A 245 1.32 2.24 -9.22
C ILE A 245 1.22 1.94 -10.72
N MET A 246 1.02 0.67 -11.10
CA MET A 246 0.82 0.27 -12.49
C MET A 246 -0.40 0.98 -13.10
N GLY A 247 -1.52 1.01 -12.37
CA GLY A 247 -2.74 1.71 -12.79
C GLY A 247 -2.55 3.22 -12.90
N THR A 248 -1.88 3.84 -11.92
CA THR A 248 -1.61 5.29 -11.90
C THR A 248 -0.68 5.71 -13.04
N LEU A 249 0.38 4.94 -13.30
CA LEU A 249 1.31 5.18 -14.41
C LEU A 249 0.59 5.03 -15.76
N SER A 250 -0.17 3.95 -15.95
CA SER A 250 -0.90 3.69 -17.20
C SER A 250 -1.92 4.79 -17.49
N SER A 251 -2.70 5.20 -16.48
CA SER A 251 -3.68 6.28 -16.61
C SER A 251 -3.04 7.64 -16.92
N ALA A 252 -1.77 7.82 -16.56
CA ALA A 252 -1.00 9.02 -16.86
C ALA A 252 -0.32 8.97 -18.25
N GLY A 253 -0.47 7.90 -19.02
CA GLY A 253 0.09 7.72 -20.36
C GLY A 253 1.48 7.07 -20.40
N PHE A 254 1.92 6.44 -19.31
CA PHE A 254 3.10 5.57 -19.32
C PHE A 254 2.72 4.13 -19.69
N GLU A 255 3.70 3.33 -20.08
CA GLU A 255 3.58 1.91 -20.40
C GLU A 255 4.45 1.09 -19.43
N PRO A 256 4.03 0.96 -18.15
CA PRO A 256 4.87 0.33 -17.15
C PRO A 256 4.97 -1.18 -17.35
N GLN A 257 6.17 -1.74 -17.20
CA GLN A 257 6.46 -3.17 -17.17
C GLN A 257 6.91 -3.57 -15.77
N LEU A 258 6.31 -4.62 -15.19
CA LEU A 258 6.55 -5.02 -13.80
C LEU A 258 7.45 -6.26 -13.71
N TYR A 259 8.51 -6.17 -12.90
CA TYR A 259 9.33 -7.31 -12.49
C TYR A 259 9.39 -7.41 -10.96
N THR A 260 9.29 -8.63 -10.44
CA THR A 260 9.25 -8.88 -8.99
C THR A 260 10.36 -9.82 -8.57
N VAL A 261 11.23 -9.35 -7.68
CA VAL A 261 12.26 -10.16 -7.02
C VAL A 261 11.73 -10.77 -5.73
N PRO A 262 12.26 -11.91 -5.25
CA PRO A 262 11.94 -12.40 -3.91
C PRO A 262 12.32 -11.35 -2.85
N ALA A 263 11.52 -11.20 -1.80
CA ALA A 263 11.86 -10.30 -0.70
C ALA A 263 13.01 -10.85 0.17
N GLY A 264 13.82 -9.94 0.73
CA GLY A 264 14.90 -10.25 1.66
C GLY A 264 16.31 -10.02 1.09
N GLU A 265 17.28 -9.84 1.99
CA GLU A 265 18.66 -9.49 1.66
C GLU A 265 19.39 -10.54 0.79
N VAL A 266 18.93 -11.79 0.82
CA VAL A 266 19.47 -12.89 -0.03
C VAL A 266 19.27 -12.59 -1.52
N SER A 267 18.23 -11.84 -1.88
CA SER A 267 17.99 -11.44 -3.27
C SER A 267 18.97 -10.42 -3.80
N LYS A 268 19.79 -9.82 -2.92
CA LYS A 268 20.85 -8.91 -3.30
C LYS A 268 22.07 -9.70 -3.82
N SER A 269 21.90 -10.43 -4.91
CA SER A 269 22.87 -11.43 -5.38
C SER A 269 23.11 -11.37 -6.89
N GLN A 270 24.18 -12.04 -7.34
CA GLN A 270 24.52 -12.15 -8.76
C GLN A 270 23.42 -12.90 -9.55
N GLU A 271 22.78 -13.89 -8.94
CA GLU A 271 21.72 -14.68 -9.57
C GLU A 271 20.50 -13.81 -9.89
N GLN A 272 20.06 -12.98 -8.94
CA GLN A 272 18.94 -12.06 -9.17
C GLN A 272 19.29 -10.95 -10.15
N LEU A 273 20.54 -10.48 -10.13
CA LEU A 273 21.04 -9.51 -11.11
C LEU A 273 20.97 -10.07 -12.53
N SER A 274 21.46 -11.29 -12.74
CA SER A 274 21.40 -11.98 -14.04
C SER A 274 19.95 -12.20 -14.48
N ALA A 275 19.06 -12.64 -13.58
CA ALA A 275 17.65 -12.83 -13.91
C ALA A 275 16.96 -11.52 -14.31
N LEU A 276 17.31 -10.40 -13.66
CA LEU A 276 16.82 -9.08 -14.03
C LEU A 276 17.31 -8.67 -15.44
N TYR A 277 18.58 -8.92 -15.78
CA TYR A 277 19.07 -8.69 -17.14
C TYR A 277 18.34 -9.54 -18.18
N ASP A 278 18.16 -10.84 -17.91
CA ASP A 278 17.44 -11.73 -18.81
C ASP A 278 16.02 -11.21 -19.09
N TRP A 279 15.35 -10.70 -18.06
CA TRP A 279 14.04 -10.08 -18.22
C TRP A 279 14.10 -8.80 -19.06
N LEU A 280 15.00 -7.86 -18.75
CA LEU A 280 15.16 -6.61 -19.52
C LEU A 280 15.48 -6.88 -21.01
N ILE A 281 16.35 -7.86 -21.29
CA ILE A 281 16.70 -8.29 -22.66
C ILE A 281 15.46 -8.85 -23.38
N LYS A 282 14.68 -9.72 -22.71
CA LYS A 282 13.44 -10.27 -23.27
C LYS A 282 12.40 -9.19 -23.57
N GLN A 283 12.30 -8.17 -22.72
CA GLN A 283 11.43 -7.01 -22.95
C GLN A 283 11.98 -6.04 -24.01
N ARG A 284 13.22 -6.26 -24.48
CA ARG A 284 13.93 -5.36 -25.41
C ARG A 284 13.98 -3.93 -24.86
N ALA A 285 14.38 -3.81 -23.60
CA ALA A 285 14.57 -2.52 -22.95
C ALA A 285 15.68 -1.72 -23.68
N GLU A 286 15.45 -0.43 -23.89
CA GLU A 286 16.35 0.46 -24.61
C GLU A 286 17.04 1.46 -23.66
N ARG A 287 18.15 2.05 -24.12
CA ARG A 287 19.02 2.90 -23.28
C ARG A 287 18.32 4.13 -22.71
N GLY A 288 17.32 4.68 -23.40
CA GLY A 288 16.61 5.88 -22.97
C GLY A 288 15.52 5.63 -21.93
N GLU A 289 15.15 4.37 -21.71
CA GLU A 289 13.98 3.99 -20.90
C GLU A 289 14.36 3.84 -19.43
N ALA A 290 13.48 4.31 -18.55
CA ALA A 290 13.78 4.36 -17.12
C ALA A 290 13.50 3.04 -16.42
N ILE A 291 14.43 2.66 -15.53
CA ILE A 291 14.24 1.65 -14.50
C ILE A 291 13.82 2.35 -13.21
N ILE A 292 12.71 1.91 -12.62
CA ILE A 292 12.16 2.41 -11.36
C ILE A 292 12.38 1.33 -10.29
N ALA A 293 13.18 1.64 -9.28
CA ALA A 293 13.42 0.78 -8.13
C ALA A 293 12.44 1.14 -7.01
N LEU A 294 11.42 0.29 -6.79
CA LEU A 294 10.40 0.46 -5.76
C LEU A 294 10.62 -0.55 -4.64
N GLY A 295 11.15 -0.10 -3.50
CA GLY A 295 11.37 -0.99 -2.36
C GLY A 295 12.33 -0.46 -1.30
N GLY A 296 12.77 -1.32 -0.40
CA GLY A 296 13.82 -0.99 0.58
C GLY A 296 15.23 -0.95 -0.03
N GLY A 297 16.25 -0.82 0.82
CA GLY A 297 17.65 -0.68 0.39
C GLY A 297 18.15 -1.84 -0.47
N MET A 298 17.68 -3.07 -0.22
CA MET A 298 18.00 -4.24 -1.05
C MET A 298 17.59 -4.04 -2.52
N VAL A 299 16.35 -3.63 -2.76
CA VAL A 299 15.83 -3.38 -4.12
C VAL A 299 16.58 -2.20 -4.73
N GLY A 300 16.75 -1.12 -3.95
CA GLY A 300 17.46 0.09 -4.40
C GLY A 300 18.88 -0.21 -4.89
N ASP A 301 19.63 -1.04 -4.16
CA ASP A 301 21.01 -1.39 -4.51
C ASP A 301 21.10 -2.37 -5.69
N LEU A 302 20.30 -3.45 -5.67
CA LEU A 302 20.29 -4.44 -6.75
C LEU A 302 19.87 -3.80 -8.07
N VAL A 303 18.75 -3.07 -8.06
CA VAL A 303 18.19 -2.42 -9.25
C VAL A 303 19.04 -1.23 -9.67
N GLY A 304 19.61 -0.50 -8.72
CA GLY A 304 20.55 0.57 -9.02
C GLY A 304 21.80 0.06 -9.74
N TYR A 305 22.34 -1.08 -9.31
CA TYR A 305 23.50 -1.70 -9.95
C TYR A 305 23.15 -2.25 -11.34
N ALA A 306 21.97 -2.85 -11.47
CA ALA A 306 21.44 -3.29 -12.76
C ALA A 306 21.28 -2.11 -13.73
N ALA A 307 20.71 -0.98 -13.28
CA ALA A 307 20.55 0.21 -14.10
C ALA A 307 21.89 0.84 -14.52
N ALA A 308 22.90 0.75 -13.65
CA ALA A 308 24.24 1.28 -13.94
C ALA A 308 24.99 0.50 -15.02
N THR A 309 24.75 -0.80 -15.11
CA THR A 309 25.56 -1.71 -15.94
C THR A 309 24.81 -2.28 -17.14
N TYR A 310 23.48 -2.40 -17.08
CA TYR A 310 22.65 -2.74 -18.23
C TYR A 310 22.79 -1.68 -19.32
N LEU A 311 23.09 -2.11 -20.55
CA LEU A 311 23.42 -1.22 -21.68
C LEU A 311 24.48 -0.15 -21.35
N ARG A 312 25.34 -0.40 -20.36
CA ARG A 312 26.33 0.54 -19.80
C ARG A 312 25.73 1.80 -19.17
N GLY A 313 24.51 1.71 -18.66
CA GLY A 313 23.82 2.80 -17.98
C GLY A 313 22.49 3.13 -18.64
N VAL A 314 21.41 3.04 -17.86
CA VAL A 314 20.06 3.51 -18.21
C VAL A 314 19.51 4.43 -17.11
N PRO A 315 18.54 5.32 -17.40
CA PRO A 315 17.96 6.19 -16.39
C PRO A 315 17.40 5.40 -15.19
N LEU A 316 17.76 5.81 -13.98
CA LEU A 316 17.30 5.21 -12.73
C LEU A 316 16.39 6.19 -11.97
N VAL A 317 15.28 5.70 -11.43
CA VAL A 317 14.45 6.41 -10.45
C VAL A 317 14.35 5.54 -9.20
N GLN A 318 14.74 6.10 -8.05
CA GLN A 318 14.65 5.42 -6.76
C GLN A 318 13.34 5.83 -6.07
N VAL A 319 12.60 4.85 -5.57
CA VAL A 319 11.36 5.05 -4.82
C VAL A 319 11.45 4.23 -3.51
N PRO A 320 12.23 4.72 -2.53
CA PRO A 320 12.52 3.98 -1.30
C PRO A 320 11.29 3.85 -0.39
N THR A 321 11.02 2.64 0.10
CA THR A 321 9.84 2.32 0.93
C THR A 321 10.16 1.96 2.39
N SER A 322 11.44 1.85 2.77
CA SER A 322 11.89 1.66 4.15
C SER A 322 12.57 2.91 4.69
N LEU A 323 12.48 3.16 6.00
CA LEU A 323 13.04 4.37 6.61
C LEU A 323 14.56 4.47 6.37
N LEU A 324 15.27 3.36 6.54
CA LEU A 324 16.71 3.27 6.24
C LEU A 324 17.04 3.65 4.78
N ALA A 325 16.21 3.23 3.82
CA ALA A 325 16.41 3.60 2.42
C ALA A 325 16.08 5.06 2.14
N GLN A 326 15.02 5.57 2.78
CA GLN A 326 14.57 6.95 2.60
C GLN A 326 15.59 7.98 3.13
N VAL A 327 16.36 7.64 4.17
CA VAL A 327 17.30 8.56 4.82
C VAL A 327 18.77 8.33 4.47
N ASP A 328 19.15 7.13 4.00
CA ASP A 328 20.55 6.78 3.77
C ASP A 328 20.76 6.01 2.46
N SER A 329 20.35 4.72 2.37
CA SER A 329 20.82 3.85 1.26
C SER A 329 20.33 4.22 -0.14
N ALA A 330 19.20 4.91 -0.31
CA ALA A 330 18.80 5.44 -1.62
C ALA A 330 19.50 6.77 -1.98
N ILE A 331 20.29 7.31 -1.05
CA ILE A 331 21.02 8.58 -1.16
C ILE A 331 22.52 8.27 -1.35
N GLY A 332 23.24 9.14 -2.05
CA GLY A 332 24.69 9.00 -2.29
C GLY A 332 25.09 8.11 -3.47
N GLY A 333 24.17 7.35 -4.06
CA GLY A 333 24.37 6.60 -5.32
C GLY A 333 25.23 5.35 -5.19
N LYS A 334 25.50 4.86 -3.98
CA LYS A 334 26.09 3.52 -3.79
C LYS A 334 25.05 2.50 -4.24
N THR A 335 25.47 1.55 -5.08
CA THR A 335 24.62 0.46 -5.57
C THR A 335 25.46 -0.80 -5.66
N GLY A 336 24.86 -1.98 -5.50
CA GLY A 336 25.63 -3.22 -5.60
C GLY A 336 24.89 -4.48 -5.18
N ILE A 337 25.63 -5.58 -5.25
CA ILE A 337 25.20 -6.91 -4.83
C ILE A 337 26.14 -7.49 -3.77
N ASN A 338 25.64 -8.47 -3.03
CA ASN A 338 26.43 -9.25 -2.10
C ASN A 338 27.11 -10.40 -2.85
N HIS A 339 28.33 -10.72 -2.40
CA HIS A 339 29.01 -11.96 -2.75
C HIS A 339 28.91 -12.91 -1.54
N VAL A 340 29.04 -14.22 -1.78
CA VAL A 340 29.03 -15.23 -0.69
C VAL A 340 30.11 -14.98 0.37
N MET A 341 31.20 -14.30 -0.01
CA MET A 341 32.31 -13.93 0.89
C MET A 341 32.15 -12.56 1.56
N GLY A 342 31.14 -11.77 1.23
CA GLY A 342 30.96 -10.45 1.85
C GLY A 342 29.87 -9.59 1.22
N LYS A 343 29.30 -8.72 2.05
CA LYS A 343 28.23 -7.80 1.64
C LYS A 343 28.79 -6.57 0.94
N ASN A 344 28.06 -6.07 -0.07
CA ASN A 344 28.34 -4.81 -0.78
C ASN A 344 29.75 -4.70 -1.39
N LEU A 345 30.41 -5.82 -1.68
CA LEU A 345 31.77 -5.82 -2.24
C LEU A 345 31.78 -5.58 -3.76
N ILE A 346 30.65 -5.80 -4.45
CA ILE A 346 30.53 -5.69 -5.89
C ILE A 346 29.45 -4.66 -6.19
N GLY A 347 29.82 -3.57 -6.86
CA GLY A 347 28.90 -2.47 -7.08
C GLY A 347 29.51 -1.31 -7.85
N THR A 348 28.76 -0.22 -7.92
CA THR A 348 29.20 1.02 -8.56
C THR A 348 28.53 2.24 -7.92
N PHE A 349 29.13 3.40 -8.13
CA PHE A 349 28.50 4.68 -7.84
C PHE A 349 27.68 5.12 -9.05
N TYR A 350 26.36 5.09 -8.92
CA TYR A 350 25.43 5.47 -9.99
C TYR A 350 24.31 6.34 -9.44
N HIS A 351 24.17 7.54 -9.99
CA HIS A 351 23.20 8.52 -9.52
C HIS A 351 21.86 8.37 -10.23
N PRO A 352 20.73 8.35 -9.50
CA PRO A 352 19.42 8.34 -10.11
C PRO A 352 19.10 9.70 -10.76
N ARG A 353 18.10 9.74 -11.64
CA ARG A 353 17.48 10.98 -12.12
C ARG A 353 16.57 11.62 -11.05
N LEU A 354 16.03 10.80 -10.15
CA LEU A 354 15.12 11.19 -9.09
C LEU A 354 15.16 10.16 -7.95
N VAL A 355 15.14 10.65 -6.71
CA VAL A 355 14.73 9.87 -5.54
C VAL A 355 13.38 10.43 -5.07
N LEU A 356 12.31 9.64 -5.15
CA LEU A 356 10.98 10.02 -4.66
C LEU A 356 10.69 9.29 -3.36
N VAL A 357 10.67 10.05 -2.27
CA VAL A 357 10.49 9.57 -0.90
C VAL A 357 9.07 9.85 -0.46
N ASP A 358 8.29 8.79 -0.23
CA ASP A 358 6.95 8.87 0.36
C ASP A 358 6.97 8.26 1.78
N PRO A 359 7.06 9.07 2.86
CA PRO A 359 7.05 8.55 4.21
C PRO A 359 5.74 7.82 4.60
N ALA A 360 4.66 7.95 3.83
CA ALA A 360 3.44 7.19 4.08
C ALA A 360 3.64 5.67 3.92
N THR A 361 4.64 5.23 3.14
CA THR A 361 4.94 3.80 3.01
C THR A 361 5.39 3.18 4.34
N LEU A 362 5.94 3.99 5.25
CA LEU A 362 6.41 3.56 6.57
C LEU A 362 5.26 3.07 7.47
N LEU A 363 4.02 3.50 7.21
CA LEU A 363 2.82 3.00 7.87
C LEU A 363 2.64 1.49 7.64
N THR A 364 3.14 0.96 6.52
CA THR A 364 3.11 -0.47 6.18
C THR A 364 4.44 -1.20 6.44
N LEU A 365 5.48 -0.48 6.87
CA LEU A 365 6.76 -1.09 7.22
C LEU A 365 6.65 -1.88 8.54
N PRO A 366 7.21 -3.10 8.65
CA PRO A 366 7.29 -3.82 9.92
C PRO A 366 8.00 -3.02 11.00
N ILE A 367 7.60 -3.22 12.27
CA ILE A 367 8.16 -2.46 13.41
C ILE A 367 9.68 -2.61 13.48
N ARG A 368 10.20 -3.84 13.34
CA ARG A 368 11.64 -4.10 13.39
C ARG A 368 12.41 -3.29 12.33
N GLU A 369 11.98 -3.35 11.08
CA GLU A 369 12.59 -2.62 9.96
C GLU A 369 12.51 -1.09 10.16
N ARG A 370 11.41 -0.61 10.76
CA ARG A 370 11.26 0.80 11.12
C ARG A 370 12.24 1.21 12.22
N THR A 371 12.39 0.38 13.25
CA THR A 371 13.36 0.59 14.34
C THR A 371 14.80 0.60 13.82
N GLU A 372 15.14 -0.27 12.86
CA GLU A 372 16.45 -0.27 12.20
C GLU A 372 16.70 1.07 11.48
N GLY A 373 15.70 1.60 10.76
CA GLY A 373 15.81 2.94 10.16
C GLY A 373 15.90 4.08 11.18
N TRP A 374 15.21 3.98 12.32
CA TRP A 374 15.31 4.98 13.39
C TRP A 374 16.71 5.08 13.99
N ALA A 375 17.44 3.96 14.06
CA ALA A 375 18.83 3.99 14.54
C ALA A 375 19.71 4.91 13.68
N GLU A 376 19.52 4.89 12.36
CA GLU A 376 20.24 5.77 11.43
C GLU A 376 19.80 7.23 11.53
N VAL A 377 18.51 7.49 11.71
CA VAL A 377 18.01 8.85 11.98
C VAL A 377 18.58 9.43 13.27
N VAL A 378 18.59 8.64 14.36
CA VAL A 378 19.18 9.04 15.65
C VAL A 378 20.68 9.27 15.51
N LYS A 379 21.39 8.42 14.74
CA LYS A 379 22.81 8.62 14.43
C LYS A 379 23.04 10.02 13.88
N TYR A 380 22.30 10.43 12.84
CA TYR A 380 22.44 11.77 12.27
C TYR A 380 22.24 12.89 13.30
N GLY A 381 21.24 12.76 14.18
CA GLY A 381 21.05 13.72 15.27
C GLY A 381 22.26 13.82 16.21
N ILE A 382 22.82 12.66 16.60
CA ILE A 382 23.98 12.62 17.51
C ILE A 382 25.23 13.22 16.85
N ILE A 383 25.50 12.89 15.59
CA ILE A 383 26.78 13.20 14.95
C ILE A 383 26.80 14.51 14.16
N LEU A 384 25.64 15.02 13.72
CA LEU A 384 25.57 16.16 12.78
C LEU A 384 24.54 17.24 13.13
N ASP A 385 23.52 16.98 13.96
CA ASP A 385 22.42 17.94 14.17
C ASP A 385 21.77 17.80 15.56
N THR A 386 22.18 18.67 16.49
CA THR A 386 21.64 18.70 17.86
C THR A 386 20.15 19.08 17.92
N GLU A 387 19.64 19.87 16.97
CA GLU A 387 18.23 20.24 16.91
C GLU A 387 17.38 19.05 16.47
N LEU A 388 17.85 18.30 15.46
CA LEU A 388 17.25 17.02 15.11
C LEU A 388 17.23 16.06 16.30
N PHE A 389 18.33 15.94 17.05
CA PHE A 389 18.40 15.07 18.22
C PHE A 389 17.36 15.47 19.29
N ALA A 390 17.32 16.75 19.67
CA ALA A 390 16.35 17.25 20.66
C ALA A 390 14.90 17.03 20.22
N ARG A 391 14.60 17.20 18.93
CA ARG A 391 13.27 16.94 18.38
C ARG A 391 12.91 15.45 18.40
N LEU A 392 13.87 14.56 18.17
CA LEU A 392 13.64 13.11 18.31
C LEU A 392 13.34 12.73 19.76
N GLU A 393 13.97 13.38 20.74
CA GLU A 393 13.67 13.19 22.16
C GLU A 393 12.27 13.69 22.52
N GLU A 394 11.89 14.89 22.06
CA GLU A 394 10.56 15.48 22.29
C GLU A 394 9.44 14.57 21.79
N TYR A 395 9.59 13.99 20.60
CA TYR A 395 8.56 13.17 19.95
C TYR A 395 8.79 11.65 20.06
N ALA A 396 9.69 11.20 20.94
CA ALA A 396 10.15 9.81 20.99
C ALA A 396 9.01 8.79 21.09
N ASP A 397 8.04 9.01 21.98
CA ASP A 397 6.92 8.09 22.18
C ASP A 397 5.98 8.07 20.97
N THR A 398 5.68 9.24 20.39
CA THR A 398 4.84 9.34 19.19
C THR A 398 5.47 8.63 17.98
N LEU A 399 6.79 8.82 17.79
CA LEU A 399 7.55 8.20 16.70
C LEU A 399 7.75 6.69 16.91
N ARG A 400 7.84 6.24 18.16
CA ARG A 400 7.93 4.82 18.53
C ARG A 400 6.61 4.09 18.34
N GLU A 401 5.51 4.66 18.85
CA GLU A 401 4.16 4.07 18.71
C GLU A 401 3.70 4.06 17.25
N PHE A 402 3.90 5.17 16.53
CA PHE A 402 3.64 5.30 15.10
C PHE A 402 2.19 4.94 14.68
N THR A 403 1.23 5.07 15.60
CA THR A 403 -0.18 4.75 15.33
C THR A 403 -0.84 5.80 14.43
N ASN A 404 -0.53 7.07 14.68
CA ASN A 404 -0.93 8.22 13.87
C ASN A 404 0.25 9.20 13.77
N PRO A 405 1.31 8.83 13.03
CA PRO A 405 2.51 9.63 13.06
C PRO A 405 2.25 10.99 12.38
N PRO A 406 2.74 12.10 12.97
CA PRO A 406 2.60 13.43 12.39
C PRO A 406 3.32 13.50 11.03
N ALA A 407 2.53 13.52 9.95
CA ALA A 407 3.04 13.46 8.57
C ALA A 407 4.06 14.56 8.28
N THR A 408 3.78 15.80 8.70
CA THR A 408 4.70 16.94 8.52
C THR A 408 6.02 16.72 9.22
N LEU A 409 6.00 16.28 10.49
CA LEU A 409 7.20 16.00 11.26
C LEU A 409 8.03 14.87 10.63
N LEU A 410 7.38 13.79 10.16
CA LEU A 410 8.09 12.71 9.47
C LEU A 410 8.76 13.20 8.19
N CYS A 411 8.07 13.99 7.38
CA CYS A 411 8.65 14.56 6.16
C CYS A 411 9.85 15.45 6.49
N GLN A 412 9.75 16.29 7.53
CA GLN A 412 10.85 17.15 7.99
C GLN A 412 12.04 16.36 8.55
N ILE A 413 11.80 15.28 9.30
CA ILE A 413 12.88 14.42 9.80
C ILE A 413 13.63 13.77 8.63
N VAL A 414 12.90 13.16 7.70
CA VAL A 414 13.48 12.49 6.53
C VAL A 414 14.23 13.48 5.64
N MET A 415 13.65 14.65 5.39
CA MET A 415 14.29 15.79 4.72
C MET A 415 15.63 16.15 5.36
N ASN A 416 15.63 16.39 6.68
CA ASN A 416 16.84 16.77 7.40
C ASN A 416 17.91 15.68 7.27
N CYS A 417 17.55 14.41 7.40
CA CYS A 417 18.51 13.31 7.21
C CYS A 417 19.09 13.27 5.79
N ILE A 418 18.27 13.46 4.75
CA ILE A 418 18.76 13.53 3.36
C ILE A 418 19.69 14.74 3.17
N ALA A 419 19.42 15.86 3.83
CA ALA A 419 20.30 17.02 3.79
C ALA A 419 21.62 16.77 4.54
N LEU A 420 21.59 16.09 5.70
CA LEU A 420 22.77 15.79 6.51
C LEU A 420 23.65 14.69 5.91
N SER A 421 23.08 13.73 5.19
CA SER A 421 23.84 12.68 4.50
C SER A 421 24.74 13.24 3.39
N ARG A 422 24.46 14.47 2.91
CA ARG A 422 25.34 15.25 2.03
C ARG A 422 26.66 15.62 2.72
N SER A 423 26.57 16.09 3.97
CA SER A 423 27.71 16.60 4.74
C SER A 423 28.65 15.48 5.23
N GLY A 424 28.10 14.29 5.52
CA GLY A 424 28.89 13.14 5.99
C GLY A 424 29.74 12.47 4.91
N ALA A 425 29.37 12.59 3.63
CA ALA A 425 30.11 11.97 2.52
C ALA A 425 31.39 12.74 2.14
N GLY A 426 31.61 13.94 2.69
CA GLY A 426 32.79 14.78 2.46
C GLY A 426 33.84 14.76 3.58
N ALA A 427 33.67 13.96 4.63
CA ALA A 427 34.60 13.91 5.76
C ALA A 427 35.72 12.84 5.61
N THR A 428 35.82 12.20 4.45
CA THR A 428 36.85 11.19 4.16
C THR A 428 37.49 11.40 2.78
N GLU A 429 37.88 12.63 2.46
CA GLU A 429 38.92 12.91 1.45
C GLU A 429 40.13 13.57 2.09
#